data_AF-A0A6I3XR04-F1
#
_entry.id   AF-A0A6I3XR04-F1
#
_cell.length_a   1.000
_cell.length_b   1.000
_cell.length_c   1.000
_cell.angle_alpha   90.00
_cell.angle_beta   90.00
_cell.angle_gamma   90.00
#
_symmetry.space_group_name_H-M   'P 1'
#
loop_
_entity.id
_entity.type
_entity.pdbx_description
1 polymer ?
#
loop_
_entity_poly.entity_id
_entity_poly.type
_entity_poly.pdbx_seq_one_letter_code
_entity_poly.pdbx_strand_id
1 'polypeptide(L)'
;MPFHDFLDGQLACTGQLAAPDAAAVVRLLLLAPLLEEWVVRAGLQEWLIRRGRLHGGQGGAVPVALSTAAFGMLHLGSGWHAVLPVLAPGLAMAVLYQCRRDWRLCALLHCGFNALALWGCVR
;
A
#
# COMPACT_ATOMS: atom_id res chain seq x y z
N MET A 1 33.97 8.96 -5.76
CA MET A 1 32.71 9.47 -5.21
C MET A 1 31.90 8.29 -4.69
N PRO A 2 31.49 8.27 -3.42
CA PRO A 2 30.33 7.49 -3.04
C PRO A 2 29.40 8.33 -2.15
N PHE A 3 28.40 8.97 -2.76
CA PHE A 3 27.34 9.70 -2.05
C PHE A 3 25.94 9.07 -2.26
N HIS A 4 25.85 7.96 -3.01
CA HIS A 4 24.57 7.31 -3.30
C HIS A 4 24.17 6.24 -2.28
N ASP A 5 25.11 5.68 -1.52
CA ASP A 5 24.81 4.54 -0.63
C ASP A 5 24.34 4.96 0.78
N PHE A 6 24.36 6.24 1.13
CA PHE A 6 24.00 6.71 2.49
C PHE A 6 22.65 7.44 2.57
N LEU A 7 22.13 7.95 1.44
CA LEU A 7 20.93 8.81 1.45
C LEU A 7 19.61 8.05 1.25
N ASP A 8 19.60 6.91 0.54
CA ASP A 8 18.32 6.28 0.18
C ASP A 8 17.72 5.38 1.29
N GLY A 9 18.54 4.85 2.20
CA GLY A 9 18.06 4.01 3.31
C GLY A 9 17.52 4.80 4.51
N GLN A 10 18.07 5.98 4.78
CA GLN A 10 17.77 6.73 6.02
C GLN A 10 16.50 7.58 5.95
N LEU A 11 16.04 7.96 4.76
CA LEU A 11 14.85 8.82 4.59
C LEU A 11 13.53 8.07 4.85
N ALA A 12 13.48 6.76 4.58
CA ALA A 12 12.29 5.95 4.80
C ALA A 12 12.23 5.33 6.21
N CYS A 13 13.39 5.04 6.80
CA CYS A 13 13.51 4.34 8.07
C CYS A 13 13.53 5.31 9.25
N THR A 14 12.41 5.99 9.49
CA THR A 14 12.26 6.92 10.63
C THR A 14 11.23 6.40 11.64
N GLY A 15 11.34 6.86 12.89
CA GLY A 15 10.36 6.56 13.95
C GLY A 15 10.17 5.06 14.19
N GLN A 16 8.93 4.59 14.03
CA GLN A 16 8.53 3.21 14.32
C GLN A 16 9.16 2.16 13.38
N LEU A 17 9.69 2.57 12.23
CA LEU A 17 10.38 1.67 11.31
C LEU A 17 11.86 1.43 11.72
N ALA A 18 12.46 2.36 12.47
CA ALA A 18 13.86 2.27 12.91
C ALA A 18 14.04 1.43 14.19
N ALA A 19 13.05 1.44 15.08
CA ALA A 19 13.06 0.65 16.32
C ALA A 19 11.63 0.18 16.68
N PRO A 20 11.05 -0.76 15.92
CA PRO A 20 9.68 -1.22 16.15
C PRO A 20 9.58 -2.03 17.44
N ASP A 21 8.65 -1.68 18.32
CA ASP A 21 8.21 -2.54 19.40
C ASP A 21 7.24 -3.62 18.90
N ALA A 22 6.91 -4.62 19.74
CA ALA A 22 6.03 -5.71 19.34
C ALA A 22 4.64 -5.23 18.88
N ALA A 23 4.12 -4.15 19.48
CA ALA A 23 2.84 -3.57 19.10
C ALA A 23 2.90 -2.89 17.71
N ALA A 24 4.00 -2.21 17.40
CA ALA A 24 4.26 -1.64 16.09
C ALA A 24 4.40 -2.75 15.04
N VAL A 25 5.09 -3.85 15.34
CA VAL A 25 5.19 -5.01 14.44
C VAL A 25 3.80 -5.57 14.12
N VAL A 26 2.97 -5.84 15.13
CA VAL A 26 1.60 -6.36 14.92
C VAL A 26 0.76 -5.36 14.12
N ARG A 27 0.87 -4.07 14.42
CA ARG A 27 0.12 -3.03 13.70
C ARG A 27 0.56 -2.96 12.23
N LEU A 28 1.86 -2.86 11.97
CA LEU A 28 2.40 -2.67 10.62
C LEU A 28 2.30 -3.93 9.76
N LEU A 29 2.47 -5.12 10.34
CA LEU A 29 2.45 -6.37 9.58
C LEU A 29 1.06 -6.98 9.46
N LEU A 30 0.09 -6.64 10.32
CA LEU A 30 -1.23 -7.28 10.31
C LEU A 30 -2.38 -6.28 10.31
N LEU A 31 -2.53 -5.48 11.37
CA LEU A 31 -3.74 -4.68 11.54
C LEU A 31 -3.90 -3.61 10.45
N ALA A 32 -2.83 -2.87 10.15
CA ALA A 32 -2.85 -1.82 9.14
C ALA A 32 -3.08 -2.41 7.74
N PRO A 33 -2.31 -3.41 7.26
CA PRO A 33 -2.61 -4.06 5.98
C PRO A 33 -4.05 -4.56 5.86
N LEU A 34 -4.59 -5.22 6.89
CA LEU A 34 -5.96 -5.73 6.86
C LEU A 34 -6.98 -4.59 6.73
N LEU A 35 -6.85 -3.52 7.50
CA LEU A 35 -7.77 -2.38 7.46
C LEU A 35 -7.65 -1.59 6.17
N GLU A 36 -6.44 -1.32 5.70
CA GLU A 36 -6.19 -0.57 4.48
C GLU A 36 -6.70 -1.31 3.24
N GLU A 37 -6.44 -2.62 3.14
CA GLU A 37 -6.95 -3.41 2.03
C GLU A 37 -8.48 -3.59 2.10
N TRP A 38 -9.03 -3.72 3.31
CA TRP A 38 -10.49 -3.80 3.47
C TRP A 38 -11.17 -2.49 3.04
N VAL A 39 -10.67 -1.33 3.47
CA VAL A 39 -11.25 -0.02 3.11
C VAL A 39 -11.03 0.28 1.64
N VAL A 40 -9.79 0.15 1.14
CA VAL A 40 -9.44 0.63 -0.19
C VAL A 40 -9.85 -0.37 -1.27
N ARG A 41 -9.59 -1.67 -1.10
CA ARG A 41 -9.87 -2.68 -2.14
C ARG A 41 -11.29 -3.20 -1.96
N ALA A 42 -11.60 -3.79 -0.81
CA ALA A 42 -12.93 -4.35 -0.57
C ALA A 42 -14.05 -3.28 -0.53
N GLY A 43 -13.74 -2.07 -0.06
CA GLY A 43 -14.66 -0.93 -0.05
C GLY A 43 -14.62 -0.11 -1.33
N LEU A 44 -13.64 0.80 -1.44
CA LEU A 44 -13.60 1.83 -2.49
C LEU A 44 -13.52 1.25 -3.91
N GLN A 45 -12.52 0.40 -4.18
CA GLN A 45 -12.31 -0.13 -5.53
C GLN A 45 -13.49 -0.99 -5.98
N GLU A 46 -14.04 -1.81 -5.08
CA GLU A 46 -15.23 -2.60 -5.40
C GLU A 46 -16.46 -1.75 -5.68
N TRP A 47 -16.68 -0.71 -4.88
CA TRP A 47 -17.76 0.25 -5.12
C TRP A 47 -17.62 0.91 -6.50
N LEU A 48 -16.41 1.33 -6.88
CA LEU A 48 -16.12 1.90 -8.20
C LEU A 48 -16.37 0.90 -9.33
N ILE A 49 -15.93 -0.36 -9.19
CA ILE A 49 -16.17 -1.42 -10.19
C ILE A 49 -17.67 -1.64 -10.38
N ARG A 50 -18.42 -1.75 -9.29
CA ARG A 50 -19.88 -1.95 -9.33
C ARG A 50 -20.59 -0.76 -9.98
N ARG A 51 -20.18 0.46 -9.64
CA ARG A 51 -20.74 1.69 -10.23
C ARG A 51 -20.44 1.81 -11.72
N GLY A 52 -19.22 1.48 -12.15
CA GLY A 52 -18.85 1.50 -13.57
C GLY A 52 -19.68 0.54 -14.42
N ARG A 53 -19.97 -0.65 -13.90
CA ARG A 53 -20.84 -1.65 -14.55
C ARG A 53 -22.27 -1.14 -14.74
N LEU A 54 -22.82 -0.42 -13.75
CA LEU A 54 -24.17 0.15 -13.83
C LEU A 54 -24.31 1.22 -14.93
N HIS A 55 -23.23 1.95 -15.24
CA HIS A 55 -23.23 3.00 -16.25
C HIS A 55 -22.74 2.55 -17.63
N GLY A 56 -22.59 1.23 -17.87
CA GLY A 56 -22.13 0.69 -19.16
C GLY A 56 -20.69 1.04 -19.52
N GLY A 57 -19.91 1.56 -18.57
CA GLY A 57 -18.52 1.98 -18.80
C GLY A 57 -17.58 0.78 -18.91
N GLN A 58 -16.78 0.71 -19.97
CA GLN A 58 -15.82 -0.37 -20.23
C GLN A 58 -14.47 -0.21 -19.50
N GLY A 59 -14.34 0.72 -18.55
CA GLY A 59 -13.05 1.13 -18.01
C GLY A 59 -12.63 0.40 -16.73
N GLY A 60 -11.84 -0.67 -16.85
CA GLY A 60 -11.15 -1.30 -15.70
C GLY A 60 -10.06 -0.43 -15.07
N ALA A 61 -9.60 0.61 -15.76
CA ALA A 61 -8.49 1.46 -15.31
C ALA A 61 -8.88 2.48 -14.21
N VAL A 62 -10.11 3.03 -14.25
CA VAL A 62 -10.53 4.07 -13.29
C VAL A 62 -10.57 3.53 -11.85
N PRO A 63 -11.18 2.37 -11.55
CA PRO A 63 -11.14 1.80 -10.21
C PRO A 63 -9.71 1.55 -9.72
N VAL A 64 -8.83 1.08 -10.60
CA VAL A 64 -7.41 0.82 -10.28
C VAL A 64 -6.68 2.13 -9.95
N ALA A 65 -6.82 3.16 -10.79
CA ALA A 65 -6.16 4.44 -10.60
C ALA A 65 -6.60 5.15 -9.32
N LEU A 66 -7.92 5.22 -9.07
CA LEU A 66 -8.46 5.88 -7.88
C LEU A 66 -8.14 5.10 -6.59
N SER A 67 -8.17 3.76 -6.63
CA SER A 67 -7.75 2.90 -5.52
C SER A 67 -6.27 3.12 -5.18
N THR A 68 -5.40 3.16 -6.20
CA THR A 68 -3.97 3.42 -6.05
C THR A 68 -3.71 4.81 -5.45
N ALA A 69 -4.40 5.83 -5.96
CA ALA A 69 -4.28 7.19 -5.46
C ALA A 69 -4.74 7.31 -3.99
N ALA A 70 -5.88 6.71 -3.65
CA ALA A 70 -6.40 6.68 -2.29
C ALA A 70 -5.42 5.99 -1.32
N PHE A 71 -4.83 4.87 -1.74
CA PHE A 71 -3.80 4.17 -0.96
C PHE A 71 -2.57 5.06 -0.69
N GLY A 72 -2.05 5.73 -1.74
CA GLY A 72 -0.94 6.67 -1.58
C GLY A 72 -1.29 7.84 -0.65
N MET A 73 -2.53 8.36 -0.72
CA MET A 73 -2.99 9.45 0.14
C MET A 73 -3.01 9.09 1.64
N LEU A 74 -3.23 7.81 2.00
CA LEU A 74 -3.15 7.37 3.40
C LEU A 74 -1.76 7.61 4.02
N HIS A 75 -0.73 7.68 3.17
CA HIS A 75 0.66 7.83 3.59
C HIS A 75 1.13 9.30 3.61
N LEU A 76 0.28 10.26 3.24
CA LEU A 76 0.62 11.69 3.27
C LEU A 76 0.97 12.19 4.68
N GLY A 77 0.38 11.60 5.72
CA GLY A 77 0.70 11.91 7.12
C GLY A 77 2.16 11.60 7.49
N SER A 78 2.80 10.71 6.74
CA SER A 78 4.24 10.39 6.86
C SER A 78 5.11 11.23 5.92
N GLY A 79 4.51 12.04 5.03
CA GLY A 79 5.21 12.90 4.08
C GLY A 79 5.37 12.29 2.68
N TRP A 80 5.71 13.13 1.70
CA TRP A 80 5.81 12.74 0.28
C TRP A 80 6.84 11.63 0.01
N HIS A 81 7.88 11.55 0.83
CA HIS A 81 8.89 10.49 0.75
C HIS A 81 8.31 9.09 1.04
N ALA A 82 7.22 9.00 1.81
CA ALA A 82 6.51 7.75 2.05
C ALA A 82 5.47 7.44 0.97
N VAL A 83 4.86 8.47 0.36
CA VAL A 83 3.82 8.30 -0.67
C VAL A 83 4.37 7.69 -1.95
N LEU A 84 5.48 8.21 -2.49
CA LEU A 84 5.99 7.78 -3.79
C LEU A 84 6.36 6.29 -3.82
N PRO A 85 7.08 5.74 -2.82
CA PRO A 85 7.44 4.32 -2.79
C PRO A 85 6.22 3.39 -2.74
N VAL A 86 5.12 3.81 -2.10
CA VAL A 86 3.94 2.95 -1.93
C VAL A 86 3.00 2.95 -3.14
N LEU A 87 3.18 3.87 -4.10
CA LEU A 87 2.35 3.91 -5.31
C LEU A 87 2.51 2.67 -6.19
N ALA A 88 3.75 2.19 -6.38
CA ALA A 88 4.03 0.99 -7.17
C ALA A 88 3.40 -0.28 -6.57
N PRO A 89 3.63 -0.63 -5.28
CA PRO A 89 2.93 -1.76 -4.65
C PRO A 89 1.42 -1.53 -4.56
N GLY A 90 0.97 -0.29 -4.33
CA GLY A 90 -0.43 0.12 -4.38
C GLY A 90 -1.10 -0.25 -5.72
N LEU A 91 -0.45 0.10 -6.83
CA LEU A 91 -0.89 -0.21 -8.18
C LEU A 91 -0.92 -1.72 -8.43
N ALA A 92 0.14 -2.43 -8.04
CA ALA A 92 0.21 -3.89 -8.20
C ALA A 92 -0.95 -4.58 -7.46
N MET A 93 -1.24 -4.16 -6.23
CA MET A 93 -2.38 -4.68 -5.46
C MET A 93 -3.73 -4.29 -6.07
N ALA A 94 -3.88 -3.07 -6.59
CA ALA A 94 -5.11 -2.64 -7.25
C ALA A 94 -5.39 -3.45 -8.53
N VAL A 95 -4.36 -3.74 -9.33
CA VAL A 95 -4.47 -4.63 -10.50
C VAL A 95 -4.79 -6.06 -10.06
N LEU A 96 -4.11 -6.58 -9.04
CA LEU A 96 -4.37 -7.91 -8.50
C LEU A 96 -5.83 -8.05 -8.06
N TYR A 97 -6.36 -7.06 -7.34
CA TYR A 97 -7.75 -7.03 -6.92
C TYR A 97 -8.71 -6.94 -8.11
N GLN A 98 -8.36 -6.18 -9.14
CA GLN A 98 -9.15 -6.10 -10.38
C GLN A 98 -9.29 -7.48 -11.03
N CYS A 99 -8.22 -8.27 -11.05
CA CYS A 99 -8.19 -9.59 -11.68
C CYS A 99 -8.83 -10.69 -10.82
N ARG A 100 -8.59 -10.69 -9.51
CA ARG A 100 -8.94 -11.82 -8.62
C ARG A 100 -10.16 -11.58 -7.75
N ARG A 101 -10.52 -10.31 -7.51
CA ARG A 101 -11.61 -9.92 -6.62
C ARG A 101 -11.45 -10.41 -5.17
N ASP A 102 -10.22 -10.72 -4.75
CA ASP A 102 -9.92 -11.21 -3.40
C ASP A 102 -9.00 -10.21 -2.68
N TRP A 103 -9.57 -9.46 -1.73
CA TRP A 103 -8.83 -8.47 -0.95
C TRP A 103 -7.88 -9.11 0.06
N ARG A 104 -8.13 -10.37 0.45
CA ARG A 104 -7.28 -11.09 1.41
C ARG A 104 -5.92 -11.38 0.81
N LEU A 105 -5.87 -11.70 -0.49
CA LEU A 105 -4.63 -11.85 -1.22
C LEU A 105 -3.84 -10.53 -1.30
N CYS A 106 -4.53 -9.40 -1.50
CA CYS A 106 -3.92 -8.08 -1.42
C CYS A 106 -3.36 -7.81 -0.02
N ALA A 107 -4.09 -8.17 1.04
CA ALA A 107 -3.63 -8.01 2.42
C ALA A 107 -2.37 -8.84 2.69
N LEU A 108 -2.34 -10.11 2.27
CA LEU A 108 -1.14 -10.95 2.40
C LEU A 108 0.05 -10.36 1.65
N LEU A 109 -0.15 -9.88 0.42
CA LEU A 109 0.90 -9.25 -0.36
C LEU A 109 1.40 -7.95 0.32
N HIS A 110 0.49 -7.15 0.86
CA HIS A 110 0.80 -5.95 1.62
C HIS A 110 1.60 -6.28 2.89
N CYS A 111 1.20 -7.28 3.67
CA CYS A 111 1.99 -7.79 4.80
C CYS A 111 3.42 -8.13 4.36
N GLY A 112 3.58 -8.78 3.19
CA GLY A 112 4.88 -9.09 2.60
C GLY A 112 5.71 -7.85 2.26
N PHE A 113 5.10 -6.82 1.66
CA PHE A 113 5.78 -5.55 1.39
C PHE A 113 6.20 -4.83 2.68
N ASN A 114 5.35 -4.81 3.70
CA ASN A 114 5.68 -4.20 4.98
C ASN A 114 6.78 -4.96 5.70
N ALA A 115 6.81 -6.30 5.60
CA ALA A 115 7.90 -7.12 6.13
C ALA A 115 9.24 -6.83 5.43
N LEU A 116 9.23 -6.69 4.09
CA LEU A 116 10.42 -6.32 3.32
C LEU A 116 10.93 -4.92 3.69
N ALA A 117 10.02 -3.95 3.86
CA ALA A 117 10.36 -2.60 4.28
C ALA A 117 10.96 -2.56 5.69
N LEU A 118 10.33 -3.24 6.66
CA LEU A 118 10.84 -3.35 8.03
C LEU A 118 12.20 -4.04 8.06
N TRP A 119 12.39 -5.13 7.32
CA TRP A 119 13.66 -5.81 7.22
C TRP A 119 14.78 -4.91 6.67
N GLY A 120 14.46 -4.07 5.68
CA GLY A 120 15.40 -3.08 5.13
C GLY A 120 15.79 -1.98 6.12
N CYS A 121 14.94 -1.67 7.09
CA CYS A 121 15.15 -0.60 8.07
C CYS A 121 15.80 -1.03 9.39
N VAL A 122 15.69 -2.32 9.75
CA VAL A 122 16.27 -2.87 11.00
C VAL A 122 17.64 -3.52 10.76
N ARG A 123 18.12 -3.54 9.51
CA ARG A 123 19.49 -3.92 9.15
C ARG A 123 20.46 -2.75 9.25
#